data_AF-A0A6I4ZR63-F1
#
_entry.id   AF-A0A6I4ZR63-F1
#
_cell.length_a   1.000
_cell.length_b   1.000
_cell.length_c   1.000
_cell.angle_alpha   90.00
_cell.angle_beta   90.00
_cell.angle_gamma   90.00
#
_symmetry.space_group_name_H-M   'P 1'
#
loop_
_entity.id
_entity.type
_entity.pdbx_description
1 polymer ?
#
loop_
_entity_poly.entity_id
_entity_poly.type
_entity_poly.pdbx_seq_one_letter_code
_entity_poly.pdbx_strand_id
1 'polypeptide(L)'
;MGRQARHGQRRPRRWPRRRLRHRRPRRRRGPSHHRWPHPPLDLRHPHRPPRAHPHGTAGRAHPGDAVRAGIVGAGVAGLAAARRLQELGHEVTIFEGRDEPGGQVVTFEVGGEPIECFYHHIFTNDTTVVRYFEDLGLGDRLEWIEPHNGHFVKGRVYPFVTPLDLLRFDAVSLPSRIRLGLASLWLKRQADWRVYEDITARAWMERAVGAQAFDAFWGPLLRGKFAEHADEVGMAWLHWKIRLRFGSREGRLGAKETLGYPRGSFRSYYFALADYIREAGGRIHLNTPVEGVATELGAVTGIRAGGAFHEFD
;
A
#
# COMPACT_ATOMS: atom_id res chain seq x y z
N MET A 1 -64.00 -7.37 16.96
CA MET A 1 -63.73 -8.80 17.22
C MET A 1 -62.35 -9.11 16.63
N GLY A 2 -61.23 -9.30 17.34
CA GLY A 2 -61.01 -9.80 18.69
C GLY A 2 -60.58 -11.27 18.63
N ARG A 3 -59.27 -11.56 18.49
CA ARG A 3 -58.53 -12.78 18.91
C ARG A 3 -57.06 -12.66 18.43
N GLN A 4 -56.15 -12.22 19.29
CA GLN A 4 -55.39 -12.97 20.31
C GLN A 4 -54.03 -13.49 19.80
N ALA A 5 -53.00 -12.86 20.34
CA ALA A 5 -51.59 -13.19 20.21
C ALA A 5 -51.26 -14.53 20.87
N ARG A 6 -50.29 -15.27 20.29
CA ARG A 6 -49.59 -16.35 20.97
C ARG A 6 -48.11 -16.03 21.06
N HIS A 7 -47.68 -15.76 22.29
CA HIS A 7 -46.29 -15.73 22.73
C HIS A 7 -45.66 -17.13 22.60
N GLY A 8 -44.62 -17.24 21.77
CA GLY A 8 -43.68 -18.36 21.77
C GLY A 8 -42.39 -17.98 22.52
N GLN A 9 -42.23 -18.48 23.74
CA GLN A 9 -41.05 -18.30 24.57
C GLN A 9 -39.79 -18.89 23.91
N ARG A 10 -38.74 -18.06 23.75
CA ARG A 10 -37.40 -18.48 23.32
C ARG A 10 -36.68 -19.19 24.48
N ARG A 11 -36.29 -20.45 24.29
CA ARG A 11 -35.35 -21.16 25.18
C ARG A 11 -33.91 -20.66 24.94
N PRO A 12 -33.08 -20.45 25.98
CA PRO A 12 -31.69 -20.02 25.79
C PRO A 12 -30.80 -21.19 25.35
N ARG A 13 -30.03 -21.01 24.28
CA ARG A 13 -28.99 -21.94 23.82
C ARG A 13 -27.83 -21.95 24.84
N ARG A 14 -27.67 -23.05 25.58
CA ARG A 14 -26.49 -23.30 26.44
C ARG A 14 -25.26 -23.61 25.58
N TRP A 15 -24.19 -22.83 25.75
CA TRP A 15 -22.86 -23.12 25.22
C TRP A 15 -22.13 -24.18 26.06
N PRO A 16 -21.37 -25.13 25.48
CA PRO A 16 -20.60 -26.08 26.24
C PRO A 16 -19.32 -25.43 26.81
N ARG A 17 -19.16 -25.48 28.14
CA ARG A 17 -17.94 -25.08 28.85
C ARG A 17 -16.83 -26.11 28.58
N ARG A 18 -15.87 -25.80 27.71
CA ARG A 18 -14.60 -26.56 27.63
C ARG A 18 -13.71 -26.20 28.80
N ARG A 19 -13.35 -27.20 29.62
CA ARG A 19 -12.39 -27.10 30.72
C ARG A 19 -11.00 -26.76 30.18
N LEU A 20 -10.45 -25.62 30.59
CA LEU A 20 -9.06 -25.25 30.37
C LEU A 20 -8.16 -26.09 31.29
N ARG A 21 -7.29 -26.92 30.70
CA ARG A 21 -6.21 -27.58 31.44
C ARG A 21 -5.08 -26.56 31.67
N HIS A 22 -4.78 -26.29 32.94
CA HIS A 22 -3.62 -25.50 33.35
C HIS A 22 -2.30 -26.20 32.96
N ARG A 23 -1.49 -25.56 32.10
CA ARG A 23 -0.06 -25.86 31.96
C ARG A 23 0.74 -24.80 32.73
N ARG A 24 1.67 -25.27 33.58
CA ARG A 24 2.57 -24.46 34.41
C ARG A 24 3.48 -23.54 33.56
N PRO A 25 3.92 -22.38 34.08
CA PRO A 25 4.71 -21.42 33.32
C PRO A 25 6.19 -21.83 33.26
N ARG A 26 6.77 -21.84 32.05
CA ARG A 26 8.23 -21.87 31.87
C ARG A 26 8.79 -20.45 32.10
N ARG A 27 9.89 -20.38 32.86
CA ARG A 27 10.65 -19.17 33.22
C ARG A 27 10.98 -18.33 31.96
N ARG A 28 10.66 -17.03 32.01
CA ARG A 28 11.07 -16.01 31.03
C ARG A 28 12.55 -15.67 31.21
N ARG A 29 13.34 -15.78 30.14
CA ARG A 29 14.59 -14.99 29.98
C ARG A 29 14.21 -13.56 29.59
N GLY A 30 15.02 -12.58 30.03
CA GLY A 30 14.77 -11.14 29.92
C GLY A 30 14.69 -10.59 28.49
N PRO A 31 14.43 -9.29 28.32
CA PRO A 31 14.16 -8.69 27.03
C PRO A 31 15.46 -8.60 26.21
N SER A 32 15.58 -9.45 25.19
CA SER A 32 16.45 -9.18 24.06
C SER A 32 15.88 -8.00 23.27
N HIS A 33 16.68 -6.96 23.09
CA HIS A 33 16.43 -5.91 22.11
C HIS A 33 16.37 -6.55 20.72
N HIS A 34 15.18 -6.99 20.31
CA HIS A 34 14.93 -7.46 18.95
C HIS A 34 14.84 -6.24 18.03
N ARG A 35 16.00 -5.79 17.56
CA ARG A 35 16.10 -5.19 16.22
C ARG A 35 15.51 -6.22 15.27
N TRP A 36 14.41 -5.87 14.59
CA TRP A 36 13.85 -6.74 13.56
C TRP A 36 14.92 -6.93 12.48
N PRO A 37 15.27 -8.16 12.10
CA PRO A 37 16.11 -8.36 10.94
C PRO A 37 15.23 -8.01 9.75
N HIS A 38 15.39 -6.80 9.22
CA HIS A 38 15.47 -6.75 7.77
C HIS A 38 16.60 -7.73 7.44
N PRO A 39 16.40 -8.77 6.62
CA PRO A 39 17.57 -9.40 6.03
C PRO A 39 18.38 -8.23 5.44
N PRO A 40 19.67 -8.05 5.77
CA PRO A 40 20.49 -7.25 4.89
C PRO A 40 20.25 -7.87 3.51
N LEU A 41 19.72 -7.08 2.57
CA LEU A 41 19.67 -7.50 1.19
C LEU A 41 21.14 -7.73 0.81
N ASP A 42 21.56 -8.99 0.90
CA ASP A 42 22.88 -9.41 0.46
C ASP A 42 22.86 -9.33 -1.07
N LEU A 43 23.30 -8.18 -1.58
CA LEU A 43 23.36 -7.88 -3.01
C LEU A 43 24.43 -8.70 -3.74
N ARG A 44 25.14 -9.63 -3.07
CA ARG A 44 26.19 -10.45 -3.68
C ARG A 44 25.74 -11.86 -4.08
N HIS A 45 24.50 -12.25 -3.81
CA HIS A 45 23.95 -13.53 -4.25
C HIS A 45 22.52 -13.41 -4.81
N PRO A 46 22.26 -13.86 -6.05
CA PRO A 46 20.90 -13.88 -6.59
C PRO A 46 20.03 -14.84 -5.77
N HIS A 47 18.91 -14.32 -5.24
CA HIS A 47 17.87 -15.10 -4.60
C HIS A 47 17.39 -16.23 -5.52
N ARG A 48 17.53 -17.49 -5.07
CA ARG A 48 16.96 -18.64 -5.75
C ARG A 48 15.42 -18.52 -5.75
N PRO A 49 14.73 -18.61 -6.90
CA PRO A 49 13.28 -18.52 -6.93
C PRO A 49 12.64 -19.73 -6.20
N PRO A 50 11.44 -19.55 -5.60
CA PRO A 50 10.68 -20.66 -5.04
C PRO A 50 10.36 -21.68 -6.14
N ARG A 51 10.40 -22.98 -5.80
CA ARG A 51 10.11 -24.08 -6.72
C ARG A 51 8.74 -23.89 -7.37
N ALA A 52 8.73 -23.77 -8.69
CA ALA A 52 7.51 -23.73 -9.50
C ALA A 52 6.77 -25.08 -9.46
N HIS A 53 5.44 -25.02 -9.36
CA HIS A 53 4.56 -26.13 -9.71
C HIS A 53 4.58 -26.34 -11.24
N PRO A 54 4.47 -27.60 -11.74
CA PRO A 54 4.72 -27.89 -13.15
C PRO A 54 3.44 -27.68 -13.97
N HIS A 55 3.38 -26.58 -14.72
CA HIS A 55 2.49 -26.47 -15.88
C HIS A 55 3.20 -25.75 -17.04
N GLY A 56 3.20 -26.40 -18.20
CA GLY A 56 3.37 -25.79 -19.53
C GLY A 56 4.79 -25.39 -19.92
N THR A 57 5.42 -26.16 -20.79
CA THR A 57 6.64 -25.81 -21.51
C THR A 57 6.37 -24.77 -22.59
N ALA A 58 6.50 -23.49 -22.23
CA ALA A 58 6.91 -22.43 -23.16
C ALA A 58 8.35 -22.06 -22.77
N GLY A 59 9.22 -21.84 -23.77
CA GLY A 59 10.67 -21.67 -23.58
C GLY A 59 11.00 -20.69 -22.46
N ARG A 60 11.50 -21.22 -21.34
CA ARG A 60 11.94 -20.39 -20.21
C ARG A 60 13.37 -19.94 -20.48
N ALA A 61 13.56 -18.64 -20.63
CA ALA A 61 14.87 -18.00 -20.57
C ALA A 61 15.68 -18.58 -19.39
N HIS A 62 16.94 -18.94 -19.65
CA HIS A 62 17.82 -19.41 -18.59
C HIS A 62 18.12 -18.25 -17.62
N PRO A 63 18.26 -18.52 -16.31
CA PRO A 63 18.70 -17.51 -15.37
C PRO A 63 20.16 -17.15 -15.69
N GLY A 64 20.33 -16.12 -16.52
CA GLY A 64 21.62 -15.69 -17.09
C GLY A 64 21.50 -14.93 -18.40
N ASP A 65 20.41 -15.08 -19.15
CA ASP A 65 20.24 -14.39 -20.44
C ASP A 65 19.55 -13.03 -20.25
N ALA A 66 20.11 -11.99 -20.87
CA ALA A 66 19.45 -10.69 -20.94
C ALA A 66 18.15 -10.82 -21.75
N VAL A 67 17.06 -10.26 -21.22
CA VAL A 67 15.76 -10.23 -21.92
C VAL A 67 15.44 -8.81 -22.35
N ARG A 68 14.66 -8.68 -23.41
CA ARG A 68 14.07 -7.44 -23.90
C ARG A 68 12.70 -7.27 -23.26
N ALA A 69 12.59 -6.37 -22.29
CA ALA A 69 11.35 -6.08 -21.59
C ALA A 69 10.68 -4.80 -22.13
N GLY A 70 9.43 -4.93 -22.55
CA GLY A 70 8.55 -3.82 -22.88
C GLY A 70 7.74 -3.38 -21.67
N ILE A 71 7.74 -2.08 -21.35
CA ILE A 71 6.99 -1.51 -20.22
C ILE A 71 5.94 -0.53 -20.73
N VAL A 72 4.70 -0.71 -20.30
CA VAL A 72 3.58 0.18 -20.61
C VAL A 72 3.40 1.20 -19.50
N GLY A 73 3.70 2.46 -19.80
CA GLY A 73 3.56 3.62 -18.91
C GLY A 73 4.86 4.03 -18.22
N ALA A 74 5.21 5.31 -18.32
CA ALA A 74 6.35 5.94 -17.64
C ALA A 74 5.94 6.61 -16.31
N GLY A 75 4.96 6.05 -15.61
CA GLY A 75 4.68 6.39 -14.21
C GLY A 75 5.76 5.86 -13.27
N VAL A 76 5.76 6.28 -12.00
CA VAL A 76 6.76 5.86 -11.00
C VAL A 76 6.93 4.34 -10.91
N ALA A 77 5.84 3.57 -11.03
CA ALA A 77 5.89 2.11 -11.05
C ALA A 77 6.65 1.56 -12.27
N GLY A 78 6.39 2.10 -13.47
CA GLY A 78 7.07 1.69 -14.70
C GLY A 78 8.55 2.08 -14.70
N LEU A 79 8.86 3.31 -14.25
CA LEU A 79 10.25 3.76 -14.10
C LEU A 79 11.02 2.93 -13.07
N ALA A 80 10.42 2.61 -11.93
CA ALA A 80 11.03 1.75 -10.92
C ALA A 80 11.24 0.32 -11.44
N ALA A 81 10.29 -0.22 -12.21
CA ALA A 81 10.43 -1.53 -12.86
C ALA A 81 11.57 -1.53 -13.88
N ALA A 82 11.64 -0.50 -14.74
CA ALA A 82 12.70 -0.34 -15.73
C ALA A 82 14.09 -0.29 -15.09
N ARG A 83 14.26 0.56 -14.08
CA ARG A 83 15.49 0.63 -13.29
C ARG A 83 15.86 -0.72 -12.71
N ARG A 84 14.90 -1.44 -12.10
CA ARG A 84 15.17 -2.75 -11.51
C ARG A 84 15.56 -3.81 -12.54
N LEU A 85 14.95 -3.79 -13.72
CA LEU A 85 15.28 -4.70 -14.83
C LEU A 85 16.68 -4.40 -15.39
N GLN A 86 17.06 -3.13 -15.53
CA GLN A 86 18.42 -2.73 -15.93
C GLN A 86 19.47 -3.12 -14.90
N GLU A 87 19.19 -2.95 -13.60
CA GLU A 87 20.06 -3.43 -12.51
C GLU A 87 20.28 -4.97 -12.56
N LEU A 88 19.36 -5.71 -13.20
CA LEU A 88 19.45 -7.15 -13.42
C LEU A 88 20.09 -7.52 -14.78
N GLY A 89 20.50 -6.53 -15.58
CA GLY A 89 21.15 -6.72 -16.88
C GLY A 89 20.19 -6.94 -18.05
N HIS A 90 18.92 -6.55 -17.92
CA HIS A 90 17.92 -6.67 -18.98
C HIS A 90 17.81 -5.38 -19.81
N GLU A 91 17.44 -5.52 -21.08
CA GLU A 91 17.14 -4.40 -21.96
C GLU A 91 15.70 -3.92 -21.72
N VAL A 92 15.49 -2.61 -21.63
CA VAL A 92 14.18 -2.05 -21.32
C VAL A 92 13.76 -1.01 -22.35
N THR A 93 12.49 -1.08 -22.75
CA THR A 93 11.85 -0.04 -23.58
C THR A 93 10.51 0.31 -22.95
N ILE A 94 10.34 1.59 -22.59
CA ILE A 94 9.11 2.13 -21.99
C ILE A 94 8.32 2.88 -23.07
N PHE A 95 7.01 2.66 -23.11
CA PHE A 95 6.07 3.42 -23.93
C PHE A 95 5.15 4.24 -23.04
N GLU A 96 5.10 5.55 -23.24
CA GLU A 96 4.26 6.49 -22.51
C GLU A 96 3.40 7.28 -23.48
N GLY A 97 2.11 7.37 -23.17
CA GLY A 97 1.15 8.08 -24.02
C GLY A 97 1.26 9.59 -23.95
N ARG A 98 1.78 10.13 -22.84
CA ARG A 98 2.00 11.57 -22.63
C ARG A 98 3.35 12.03 -23.18
N ASP A 99 3.49 13.35 -23.28
CA ASP A 99 4.72 14.05 -23.67
C ASP A 99 5.76 14.12 -22.55
N GLU A 100 5.42 13.72 -21.33
CA GLU A 100 6.34 13.63 -20.19
C GLU A 100 6.11 12.38 -19.33
N PRO A 101 7.15 11.88 -18.63
CA PRO A 101 7.01 10.82 -17.64
C PRO A 101 6.32 11.33 -16.36
N GLY A 102 5.96 10.41 -15.47
CA GLY A 102 5.43 10.71 -14.13
C GLY A 102 4.08 10.05 -13.84
N GLY A 103 3.24 9.81 -14.86
CA GLY A 103 1.94 9.15 -14.67
C GLY A 103 1.06 9.92 -13.69
N GLN A 104 0.73 9.34 -12.53
CA GLN A 104 -0.12 10.00 -11.52
C GLN A 104 0.61 11.05 -10.66
N VAL A 105 1.96 11.10 -10.65
CA VAL A 105 2.70 12.16 -9.93
C VAL A 105 3.02 13.36 -10.82
N VAL A 106 2.44 13.40 -12.03
CA VAL A 106 2.53 14.55 -12.95
C VAL A 106 2.06 15.84 -12.28
N THR A 107 2.60 16.95 -12.74
CA THR A 107 2.38 18.26 -12.12
C THR A 107 1.70 19.23 -13.06
N PHE A 108 1.10 20.27 -12.51
CA PHE A 108 0.62 21.44 -13.21
C PHE A 108 1.10 22.71 -12.49
N GLU A 109 1.23 23.80 -13.23
CA GLU A 109 1.75 25.07 -12.70
C GLU A 109 0.70 25.82 -11.89
N VAL A 110 1.07 26.25 -10.68
CA VAL A 110 0.27 27.15 -9.84
C VAL A 110 1.19 28.18 -9.21
N GLY A 111 1.03 29.45 -9.58
CA GLY A 111 1.83 30.53 -9.01
C GLY A 111 3.33 30.44 -9.32
N GLY A 112 3.71 29.77 -10.41
CA GLY A 112 5.10 29.56 -10.82
C GLY A 112 5.80 28.38 -10.15
N GLU A 113 5.04 27.54 -9.44
CA GLU A 113 5.54 26.31 -8.82
C GLU A 113 4.77 25.08 -9.37
N PRO A 114 5.47 23.96 -9.63
CA PRO A 114 4.82 22.72 -10.02
C PRO A 114 4.12 22.07 -8.82
N ILE A 115 2.83 21.78 -8.97
CA ILE A 115 2.02 21.06 -7.97
C ILE A 115 1.54 19.75 -8.57
N GLU A 116 1.61 18.64 -7.80
CA GLU A 116 1.11 17.35 -8.26
C GLU A 116 -0.40 17.37 -8.53
N CYS A 117 -0.83 16.76 -9.64
CA CYS A 117 -2.24 16.59 -9.97
C CYS A 117 -2.99 15.72 -8.95
N PHE A 118 -2.26 14.83 -8.25
CA PHE A 118 -2.82 13.90 -7.27
C PHE A 118 -1.97 13.88 -6.00
N TYR A 119 -2.60 13.60 -4.86
CA TYR A 119 -1.91 13.61 -3.56
C TYR A 119 -0.90 12.46 -3.45
N HIS A 120 0.32 12.78 -3.00
CA HIS A 120 1.36 11.79 -2.73
C HIS A 120 2.13 12.15 -1.46
N HIS A 121 2.59 11.13 -0.74
CA HIS A 121 3.55 11.25 0.36
C HIS A 121 4.31 9.94 0.49
N ILE A 122 5.50 10.03 1.07
CA ILE A 122 6.36 8.88 1.33
C ILE A 122 6.29 8.54 2.83
N PHE A 123 6.09 7.27 3.18
CA PHE A 123 6.27 6.83 4.55
C PHE A 123 7.74 6.52 4.83
N THR A 124 8.16 6.66 6.08
CA THR A 124 9.52 6.31 6.54
C THR A 124 9.90 4.85 6.31
N ASN A 125 8.91 3.97 6.11
CA ASN A 125 9.10 2.56 5.78
C ASN A 125 9.01 2.23 4.28
N ASP A 126 8.81 3.22 3.41
CA ASP A 126 8.88 3.06 1.96
C ASP A 126 10.36 3.08 1.51
N THR A 127 11.12 2.07 1.92
CA THR A 127 12.58 2.04 1.80
C THR A 127 13.09 2.11 0.35
N THR A 128 12.33 1.59 -0.62
CA THR A 128 12.71 1.60 -2.04
C THR A 128 12.75 3.01 -2.61
N VAL A 129 11.69 3.80 -2.40
CA VAL A 129 11.64 5.18 -2.92
C VAL A 129 12.67 6.06 -2.21
N VAL A 130 12.81 5.92 -0.88
CA VAL A 130 13.83 6.64 -0.10
C VAL A 130 15.23 6.32 -0.63
N ARG A 131 15.56 5.04 -0.85
CA ARG A 131 16.84 4.64 -1.44
C ARG A 131 17.03 5.26 -2.83
N TYR A 132 15.99 5.29 -3.68
CA TYR A 132 16.11 5.90 -5.00
C TYR A 132 16.34 7.41 -4.95
N PHE A 133 15.79 8.13 -3.96
CA PHE A 133 16.17 9.53 -3.73
C PHE A 133 17.67 9.65 -3.42
N GLU A 134 18.21 8.80 -2.53
CA GLU A 134 19.65 8.82 -2.20
C GLU A 134 20.52 8.47 -3.41
N ASP A 135 20.21 7.39 -4.14
CA ASP A 135 20.99 6.92 -5.29
C ASP A 135 21.02 7.93 -6.44
N LEU A 136 19.97 8.75 -6.58
CA LEU A 136 19.86 9.80 -7.60
C LEU A 136 20.45 11.14 -7.12
N GLY A 137 21.04 11.20 -5.93
CA GLY A 137 21.59 12.44 -5.37
C GLY A 137 20.52 13.47 -4.97
N LEU A 138 19.28 13.02 -4.73
CA LEU A 138 18.15 13.85 -4.32
C LEU A 138 17.78 13.68 -2.84
N GLY A 139 18.58 12.95 -2.06
CA GLY A 139 18.28 12.63 -0.65
C GLY A 139 18.12 13.87 0.23
N ASP A 140 18.91 14.91 -0.01
CA ASP A 140 18.85 16.20 0.70
C ASP A 140 17.57 17.01 0.41
N ARG A 141 16.89 16.70 -0.71
CA ARG A 141 15.60 17.29 -1.07
C ARG A 141 14.42 16.56 -0.44
N LEU A 142 14.60 15.37 0.14
CA LEU A 142 13.51 14.63 0.78
C LEU A 142 13.29 15.13 2.22
N GLU A 143 12.23 15.91 2.42
CA GLU A 143 11.89 16.50 3.72
C GLU A 143 10.89 15.65 4.49
N TRP A 144 11.14 15.44 5.78
CA TRP A 144 10.25 14.70 6.66
C TRP A 144 9.43 15.65 7.53
N ILE A 145 8.14 15.79 7.20
CA ILE A 145 7.24 16.77 7.80
C ILE A 145 6.25 16.07 8.72
N GLU A 146 6.01 16.62 9.91
CA GLU A 146 4.94 16.17 10.81
C GLU A 146 3.57 16.54 10.21
N PRO A 147 2.66 15.59 9.93
CA PRO A 147 1.38 15.90 9.34
C PRO A 147 0.39 16.42 10.39
N HIS A 148 -0.33 17.48 10.04
CA HIS A 148 -1.47 17.98 10.81
C HIS A 148 -2.77 17.44 10.21
N ASN A 149 -3.31 16.38 10.83
CA ASN A 149 -4.53 15.72 10.36
C ASN A 149 -5.74 16.13 11.21
N GLY A 150 -6.83 16.51 10.54
CA GLY A 150 -8.12 16.81 11.14
C GLY A 150 -9.25 15.99 10.53
N HIS A 151 -10.16 15.49 11.35
CA HIS A 151 -11.37 14.81 10.92
C HIS A 151 -12.57 15.73 11.19
N PHE A 152 -13.25 16.17 10.13
CA PHE A 152 -14.39 17.08 10.24
C PHE A 152 -15.69 16.29 10.36
N VAL A 153 -16.37 16.42 11.51
CA VAL A 153 -17.63 15.73 11.80
C VAL A 153 -18.56 16.69 12.53
N LYS A 154 -19.81 16.78 12.06
CA LYS A 154 -20.88 17.57 12.72
C LYS A 154 -20.46 19.02 13.05
N GLY A 155 -19.81 19.70 12.10
CA GLY A 155 -19.41 21.10 12.27
C GLY A 155 -18.16 21.34 13.12
N ARG A 156 -17.46 20.27 13.54
CA ARG A 156 -16.24 20.36 14.37
C ARG A 156 -15.08 19.62 13.71
N VAL A 157 -13.88 20.19 13.79
CA VAL A 157 -12.63 19.53 13.38
C VAL A 157 -12.02 18.87 14.61
N TYR A 158 -11.83 17.56 14.53
CA TYR A 158 -11.14 16.78 15.56
C TYR A 158 -9.72 16.49 15.10
N PRO A 159 -8.68 16.86 15.86
CA PRO A 159 -7.34 16.32 15.64
C PRO A 159 -7.40 14.79 15.66
N PHE A 160 -6.57 14.11 14.87
CA PHE A 160 -6.51 12.64 14.88
C PHE A 160 -5.07 12.12 14.78
N VAL A 161 -4.20 12.66 15.61
CA VAL A 161 -2.76 12.37 15.60
C VAL A 161 -2.39 11.40 16.72
N THR A 162 -3.02 11.55 17.89
CA THR A 162 -2.67 10.86 19.13
C THR A 162 -3.79 9.93 19.63
N PRO A 163 -3.48 8.95 20.50
CA PRO A 163 -4.51 8.15 21.17
C PRO A 163 -5.45 8.97 22.07
N LEU A 164 -4.99 10.11 22.60
CA LEU A 164 -5.82 11.01 23.40
C LEU A 164 -6.90 11.68 22.54
N ASP A 165 -6.61 11.93 21.27
CA ASP A 165 -7.59 12.48 20.33
C ASP A 165 -8.74 11.51 20.08
N LEU A 166 -8.44 10.21 19.98
CA LEU A 166 -9.47 9.17 19.91
C LEU A 166 -10.37 9.15 21.16
N LEU A 167 -9.79 9.38 22.34
CA LEU A 167 -10.57 9.46 23.58
C LEU A 167 -11.45 10.72 23.62
N ARG A 168 -11.02 11.82 23.01
CA ARG A 168 -11.77 13.08 22.91
C ARG A 168 -12.77 13.11 21.75
N PHE A 169 -12.79 12.10 20.88
CA PHE A 169 -13.69 12.00 19.73
C PHE A 169 -15.13 11.66 20.17
N ASP A 170 -15.88 12.66 20.59
CA ASP A 170 -17.26 12.54 21.08
C ASP A 170 -18.31 12.28 19.97
N ALA A 171 -17.91 12.35 18.70
CA ALA A 171 -18.72 11.89 17.57
C ALA A 171 -19.03 10.38 17.65
N VAL A 172 -18.25 9.62 18.43
CA VAL A 172 -18.44 8.20 18.71
C VAL A 172 -18.70 7.99 20.21
N SER A 173 -19.64 7.09 20.53
CA SER A 173 -19.96 6.74 21.92
C SER A 173 -18.74 6.20 22.68
N LEU A 174 -18.68 6.40 24.00
CA LEU A 174 -17.56 5.93 24.82
C LEU A 174 -17.31 4.40 24.69
N PRO A 175 -18.34 3.53 24.67
CA PRO A 175 -18.13 2.10 24.44
C PRO A 175 -17.51 1.80 23.07
N SER A 176 -17.96 2.50 22.01
CA SER A 176 -17.40 2.32 20.67
C SER A 176 -15.97 2.84 20.55
N ARG A 177 -15.60 3.91 21.26
CA ARG A 177 -14.21 4.37 21.37
C ARG A 177 -13.29 3.31 21.97
N ILE A 178 -13.73 2.64 23.05
CA ILE A 178 -12.97 1.54 23.66
C ILE A 178 -12.84 0.36 22.70
N ARG A 179 -13.96 -0.07 22.08
CA ARG A 179 -13.95 -1.15 21.07
C ARG A 179 -13.02 -0.84 19.92
N LEU A 180 -12.97 0.42 19.49
CA LEU A 180 -12.09 0.87 18.43
C LEU A 180 -10.60 0.83 18.82
N GLY A 181 -10.27 1.27 20.02
CA GLY A 181 -8.91 1.11 20.56
C GLY A 181 -8.49 -0.37 20.58
N LEU A 182 -9.37 -1.26 21.07
CA LEU A 182 -9.12 -2.70 21.10
C LEU A 182 -9.00 -3.31 19.70
N ALA A 183 -9.86 -2.92 18.76
CA ALA A 183 -9.80 -3.36 17.37
C ALA A 183 -8.49 -2.95 16.70
N SER A 184 -8.06 -1.70 16.89
CA SER A 184 -6.78 -1.19 16.38
C SER A 184 -5.58 -1.95 16.95
N LEU A 185 -5.59 -2.22 18.27
CA LEU A 185 -4.53 -3.00 18.92
C LEU A 185 -4.53 -4.47 18.46
N TRP A 186 -5.70 -5.05 18.23
CA TRP A 186 -5.82 -6.40 17.68
C TRP A 186 -5.24 -6.45 16.26
N LEU A 187 -5.68 -5.55 15.37
CA LEU A 187 -5.21 -5.48 13.98
C LEU A 187 -3.69 -5.25 13.90
N LYS A 188 -3.14 -4.39 14.77
CA LYS A 188 -1.70 -4.17 14.87
C LYS A 188 -0.93 -5.47 15.15
N ARG A 189 -1.49 -6.37 15.96
CA ARG A 189 -0.85 -7.64 16.35
C ARG A 189 -1.01 -8.75 15.32
N GLN A 190 -1.91 -8.60 14.37
CA GLN A 190 -2.12 -9.60 13.33
C GLN A 190 -1.10 -9.42 12.21
N ALA A 191 -0.28 -10.45 12.01
CA ALA A 191 0.72 -10.48 10.96
C ALA A 191 0.20 -11.12 9.67
N ASP A 192 -0.72 -12.08 9.78
CA ASP A 192 -1.28 -12.76 8.61
C ASP A 192 -2.49 -11.98 8.09
N TRP A 193 -2.34 -11.35 6.94
CA TRP A 193 -3.38 -10.56 6.29
C TRP A 193 -4.37 -11.45 5.51
N ARG A 194 -4.00 -12.70 5.18
CA ARG A 194 -4.81 -13.62 4.37
C ARG A 194 -6.13 -13.99 5.05
N VAL A 195 -6.19 -13.90 6.38
CA VAL A 195 -7.42 -14.10 7.16
C VAL A 195 -8.51 -13.05 6.85
N TYR A 196 -8.19 -12.01 6.08
CA TYR A 196 -9.08 -10.92 5.70
C TYR A 196 -9.37 -10.84 4.19
N GLU A 197 -8.89 -11.78 3.38
CA GLU A 197 -9.09 -11.75 1.92
C GLU A 197 -10.58 -11.78 1.54
N ASP A 198 -11.35 -12.64 2.19
CA ASP A 198 -12.77 -12.86 1.86
C ASP A 198 -13.75 -11.98 2.66
N ILE A 199 -13.26 -10.92 3.33
CA ILE A 199 -14.08 -10.10 4.23
C ILE A 199 -13.93 -8.64 3.84
N THR A 200 -15.04 -7.90 3.70
CA THR A 200 -14.97 -6.45 3.47
C THR A 200 -14.60 -5.69 4.74
N ALA A 201 -13.93 -4.55 4.56
CA ALA A 201 -13.57 -3.65 5.64
C ALA A 201 -14.80 -3.17 6.43
N ARG A 202 -15.90 -2.86 5.73
CA ARG A 202 -17.20 -2.55 6.33
C ARG A 202 -17.68 -3.68 7.25
N ALA A 203 -17.87 -4.88 6.71
CA ALA A 203 -18.43 -6.01 7.45
C ALA A 203 -17.61 -6.34 8.70
N TRP A 204 -16.27 -6.31 8.59
CA TRP A 204 -15.39 -6.55 9.72
C TRP A 204 -15.50 -5.44 10.78
N MET A 205 -15.44 -4.17 10.37
CA MET A 205 -15.46 -3.04 11.28
C MET A 205 -16.80 -2.88 11.97
N GLU A 206 -17.93 -3.06 11.29
CA GLU A 206 -19.26 -3.00 11.92
C GLU A 206 -19.40 -4.06 13.01
N ARG A 207 -18.88 -5.26 12.78
CA ARG A 207 -18.83 -6.32 13.80
C ARG A 207 -17.90 -5.94 14.96
N ALA A 208 -16.74 -5.37 14.67
CA ALA A 208 -15.72 -5.05 15.67
C ALA A 208 -16.09 -3.85 16.55
N VAL A 209 -16.55 -2.74 15.94
CA VAL A 209 -16.76 -1.44 16.61
C VAL A 209 -18.20 -0.93 16.59
N GLY A 210 -19.07 -1.51 15.76
CA GLY A 210 -20.46 -1.12 15.57
C GLY A 210 -20.67 -0.22 14.35
N ALA A 211 -21.85 -0.32 13.72
CA ALA A 211 -22.21 0.43 12.50
C ALA A 211 -22.09 1.95 12.67
N GLN A 212 -22.64 2.51 13.76
CA GLN A 212 -22.55 3.95 14.03
C GLN A 212 -21.11 4.45 14.14
N ALA A 213 -20.21 3.64 14.72
CA ALA A 213 -18.80 4.02 14.87
C ALA A 213 -18.03 3.89 13.54
N PHE A 214 -18.40 2.91 12.71
CA PHE A 214 -17.90 2.80 11.36
C PHE A 214 -18.31 4.03 10.54
N ASP A 215 -19.60 4.37 10.48
CA ASP A 215 -20.11 5.51 9.71
C ASP A 215 -19.61 6.87 10.21
N ALA A 216 -19.26 6.98 11.50
CA ALA A 216 -18.70 8.21 12.05
C ALA A 216 -17.20 8.41 11.74
N PHE A 217 -16.47 7.37 11.34
CA PHE A 217 -15.02 7.44 11.16
C PHE A 217 -14.50 6.75 9.88
N TRP A 218 -14.66 5.43 9.74
CA TRP A 218 -14.13 4.71 8.57
C TRP A 218 -14.98 4.93 7.31
N GLY A 219 -16.30 5.01 7.46
CA GLY A 219 -17.24 5.18 6.34
C GLY A 219 -16.89 6.39 5.47
N PRO A 220 -16.75 7.60 6.03
CA PRO A 220 -16.37 8.80 5.27
C PRO A 220 -15.00 8.68 4.59
N LEU A 221 -14.02 8.07 5.26
CA LEU A 221 -12.68 7.88 4.70
C LEU A 221 -12.67 6.89 3.53
N LEU A 222 -13.44 5.79 3.63
CA LEU A 222 -13.57 4.81 2.56
C LEU A 222 -14.35 5.39 1.38
N ARG A 223 -15.47 6.10 1.63
CA ARG A 223 -16.24 6.80 0.59
C ARG A 223 -15.40 7.87 -0.11
N GLY A 224 -14.63 8.66 0.63
CA GLY A 224 -13.74 9.66 0.04
C GLY A 224 -12.64 9.05 -0.85
N LYS A 225 -12.26 7.79 -0.61
CA LYS A 225 -11.19 7.12 -1.37
C LYS A 225 -11.69 6.23 -2.50
N PHE A 226 -12.84 5.58 -2.34
CA PHE A 226 -13.33 4.54 -3.25
C PHE A 226 -14.73 4.84 -3.81
N ALA A 227 -15.32 5.98 -3.45
CA ALA A 227 -16.64 6.40 -3.91
C ALA A 227 -17.71 5.30 -3.70
N GLU A 228 -18.39 4.91 -4.78
CA GLU A 228 -19.45 3.89 -4.78
C GLU A 228 -18.96 2.49 -4.34
N HIS A 229 -17.67 2.18 -4.52
CA HIS A 229 -17.08 0.91 -4.12
C HIS A 229 -16.62 0.85 -2.66
N ALA A 230 -16.91 1.87 -1.85
CA ALA A 230 -16.44 1.97 -0.46
C ALA A 230 -16.82 0.76 0.42
N ASP A 231 -17.96 0.14 0.14
CA ASP A 231 -18.47 -1.01 0.90
C ASP A 231 -17.91 -2.36 0.40
N GLU A 232 -17.24 -2.37 -0.75
CA GLU A 232 -16.63 -3.55 -1.39
C GLU A 232 -15.14 -3.71 -1.04
N VAL A 233 -14.54 -2.68 -0.42
CA VAL A 233 -13.11 -2.67 -0.08
C VAL A 233 -12.77 -3.84 0.84
N GLY A 234 -11.81 -4.68 0.43
CA GLY A 234 -11.34 -5.81 1.23
C GLY A 234 -10.70 -5.38 2.56
N MET A 235 -10.94 -6.14 3.62
CA MET A 235 -10.40 -5.89 4.94
C MET A 235 -8.87 -6.06 4.96
N ALA A 236 -8.30 -6.88 4.05
CA ALA A 236 -6.86 -6.98 3.83
C ALA A 236 -6.23 -5.61 3.50
N TRP A 237 -6.90 -4.79 2.68
CA TRP A 237 -6.43 -3.44 2.36
C TRP A 237 -6.42 -2.53 3.59
N LEU A 238 -7.51 -2.52 4.36
CA LEU A 238 -7.61 -1.67 5.56
C LEU A 238 -6.62 -2.12 6.65
N HIS A 239 -6.45 -3.43 6.84
CA HIS A 239 -5.45 -4.00 7.73
C HIS A 239 -4.03 -3.54 7.36
N TRP A 240 -3.68 -3.59 6.06
CA TRP A 240 -2.39 -3.10 5.58
C TRP A 240 -2.21 -1.60 5.85
N LYS A 241 -3.23 -0.76 5.59
CA LYS A 241 -3.16 0.68 5.88
C LYS A 241 -2.95 0.98 7.37
N ILE A 242 -3.62 0.23 8.25
CA ILE A 242 -3.45 0.36 9.70
C ILE A 242 -2.04 -0.07 10.11
N ARG A 243 -1.55 -1.19 9.58
CA ARG A 243 -0.19 -1.69 9.84
C ARG A 243 0.88 -0.71 9.37
N LEU A 244 0.74 -0.16 8.17
CA LEU A 244 1.66 0.83 7.59
C LEU A 244 1.76 2.08 8.47
N ARG A 245 0.62 2.64 8.91
CA ARG A 245 0.53 3.81 9.81
C ARG A 245 1.11 3.55 11.20
N PHE A 246 1.02 2.33 11.72
CA PHE A 246 1.67 1.98 12.98
C PHE A 246 3.17 1.79 12.83
N GLY A 247 3.62 1.17 11.73
CA GLY A 247 5.03 0.94 11.43
C GLY A 247 5.81 2.24 11.14
N SER A 248 5.17 3.24 10.54
CA SER A 248 5.79 4.56 10.30
C SER A 248 6.12 5.34 11.59
N ARG A 249 5.62 4.88 12.74
CA ARG A 249 5.81 5.47 14.08
C ARG A 249 6.80 4.66 14.95
N GLU A 250 7.41 3.62 14.40
CA GLU A 250 8.33 2.74 15.16
C GLU A 250 9.76 3.30 15.16
N GLY A 251 10.23 3.74 16.32
CA GLY A 251 11.62 4.20 16.51
C GLY A 251 11.92 4.74 17.91
N ARG A 252 10.95 5.40 18.57
CA ARG A 252 11.03 5.87 19.96
C ARG A 252 9.63 5.92 20.59
N LEU A 253 9.50 5.71 21.91
CA LEU A 253 8.26 6.04 22.62
C LEU A 253 7.97 7.53 22.40
N GLY A 254 6.83 7.86 21.81
CA GLY A 254 6.47 9.25 21.47
C GLY A 254 6.95 9.73 20.10
N ALA A 255 7.51 8.87 19.25
CA ALA A 255 7.80 9.23 17.86
C ALA A 255 6.49 9.61 17.14
N LYS A 256 6.47 10.83 16.61
CA LYS A 256 5.37 11.33 15.80
C LYS A 256 5.50 10.75 14.39
N GLU A 257 4.35 10.60 13.74
CA GLU A 257 4.35 10.27 12.32
C GLU A 257 5.00 11.41 11.54
N THR A 258 5.91 11.09 10.63
CA THR A 258 6.43 12.02 9.63
C THR A 258 6.15 11.47 8.25
N LEU A 259 5.88 12.36 7.32
CA LEU A 259 5.64 12.04 5.92
C LEU A 259 6.70 12.75 5.07
N GLY A 260 7.25 12.02 4.10
CA GLY A 260 8.29 12.48 3.20
C GLY A 260 7.69 13.24 2.02
N TYR A 261 8.24 14.42 1.75
CA TYR A 261 7.90 15.30 0.63
C TYR A 261 9.17 15.81 -0.05
N PRO A 262 9.29 15.70 -1.38
CA PRO A 262 10.41 16.31 -2.10
C PRO A 262 10.26 17.82 -2.15
N ARG A 263 11.30 18.56 -1.77
CA ARG A 263 11.37 20.01 -1.98
C ARG A 263 11.29 20.31 -3.48
N GLY A 264 10.32 21.12 -3.89
CA GLY A 264 10.13 21.50 -5.30
C GLY A 264 9.53 20.40 -6.17
N SER A 265 8.60 19.62 -5.61
CA SER A 265 7.80 18.58 -6.29
C SER A 265 8.49 17.23 -6.56
N PHE A 266 7.67 16.17 -6.62
CA PHE A 266 7.99 14.86 -7.17
C PHE A 266 8.47 14.93 -8.64
N ARG A 267 8.27 16.06 -9.35
CA ARG A 267 8.84 16.32 -10.69
C ARG A 267 10.31 15.97 -10.78
N SER A 268 11.11 16.52 -9.88
CA SER A 268 12.55 16.24 -9.82
C SER A 268 12.87 14.74 -9.74
N TYR A 269 12.07 13.97 -9.02
CA TYR A 269 12.28 12.55 -8.81
C TYR A 269 12.00 11.70 -10.05
N TYR A 270 10.85 11.89 -10.70
CA TYR A 270 10.51 11.07 -11.87
C TYR A 270 11.31 11.46 -13.13
N PHE A 271 11.73 12.72 -13.25
CA PHE A 271 12.69 13.11 -14.30
C PHE A 271 14.07 12.47 -14.04
N ALA A 272 14.60 12.54 -12.82
CA ALA A 272 15.88 11.91 -12.50
C ALA A 272 15.86 10.38 -12.71
N LEU A 273 14.74 9.70 -12.40
CA LEU A 273 14.57 8.29 -12.73
C LEU A 273 14.57 8.03 -14.24
N ALA A 274 13.87 8.86 -15.02
CA ALA A 274 13.81 8.72 -16.47
C ALA A 274 15.20 8.95 -17.11
N ASP A 275 15.96 9.92 -16.61
CA ASP A 275 17.31 10.22 -17.08
C ASP A 275 18.28 9.08 -16.74
N TYR A 276 18.23 8.56 -15.51
CA TYR A 276 18.98 7.36 -15.11
C TYR A 276 18.73 6.18 -16.06
N ILE A 277 17.47 5.92 -16.41
CA ILE A 277 17.10 4.81 -17.31
C ILE A 277 17.74 5.01 -18.69
N ARG A 278 17.69 6.25 -19.23
CA ARG A 278 18.28 6.59 -20.53
C ARG A 278 19.80 6.47 -20.51
N GLU A 279 20.45 6.97 -19.46
CA GLU A 279 21.91 6.88 -19.26
C GLU A 279 22.38 5.42 -19.15
N ALA A 280 21.56 4.56 -18.55
CA ALA A 280 21.79 3.12 -18.48
C ALA A 280 21.41 2.35 -19.78
N GLY A 281 21.17 3.06 -20.90
CA GLY A 281 20.89 2.48 -22.21
C GLY A 281 19.43 2.07 -22.46
N GLY A 282 18.53 2.37 -21.53
CA GLY A 282 17.10 2.13 -21.68
C GLY A 282 16.44 3.13 -22.62
N ARG A 283 15.35 2.71 -23.29
CA ARG A 283 14.59 3.58 -24.20
C ARG A 283 13.28 4.02 -23.56
N ILE A 284 12.91 5.28 -23.73
CA ILE A 284 11.62 5.83 -23.29
C ILE A 284 10.98 6.57 -24.46
N HIS A 285 9.91 5.99 -25.02
CA HIS A 285 9.12 6.58 -26.10
C HIS A 285 7.94 7.34 -25.50
N LEU A 286 8.04 8.67 -25.51
CA LEU A 286 6.98 9.60 -25.14
C LEU A 286 6.02 9.81 -26.33
N ASN A 287 4.83 10.34 -26.10
CA ASN A 287 3.78 10.53 -27.12
C ASN A 287 3.44 9.25 -27.90
N THR A 288 3.64 8.09 -27.28
CA THR A 288 3.53 6.78 -27.92
C THR A 288 2.55 5.92 -27.12
N PRO A 289 1.23 6.18 -27.25
CA PRO A 289 0.22 5.39 -26.56
C PRO A 289 0.29 3.93 -27.03
N VAL A 290 0.17 3.02 -26.08
CA VAL A 290 0.08 1.58 -26.36
C VAL A 290 -1.35 1.26 -26.80
N GLU A 291 -1.46 0.70 -28.01
CA GLU A 291 -2.72 0.34 -28.67
C GLU A 291 -3.15 -1.09 -28.31
N GLY A 292 -2.19 -1.95 -27.98
CA GLY A 292 -2.47 -3.32 -27.55
C GLY A 292 -1.22 -4.10 -27.17
N VAL A 293 -1.45 -5.22 -26.47
CA VAL A 293 -0.42 -6.22 -26.14
C VAL A 293 -0.67 -7.44 -27.00
N ALA A 294 0.33 -7.87 -27.75
CA ALA A 294 0.24 -9.07 -28.58
C ALA A 294 0.48 -10.31 -27.73
N THR A 295 -0.33 -11.35 -27.96
CA THR A 295 -0.20 -12.63 -27.27
C THR A 295 -0.30 -13.78 -28.27
N GLU A 296 0.55 -14.78 -28.10
CA GLU A 296 0.52 -16.03 -28.88
C GLU A 296 0.67 -17.20 -27.91
N LEU A 297 -0.18 -18.23 -28.08
CA LEU A 297 -0.16 -19.45 -27.26
C LEU A 297 -0.18 -19.20 -25.73
N GLY A 298 -0.81 -18.10 -25.29
CA GLY A 298 -0.91 -17.71 -23.88
C GLY A 298 0.31 -16.98 -23.31
N ALA A 299 1.30 -16.65 -24.13
CA ALA A 299 2.44 -15.81 -23.78
C ALA A 299 2.33 -14.43 -24.44
N VAL A 300 2.87 -13.40 -23.80
CA VAL A 300 3.04 -12.07 -24.41
C VAL A 300 4.22 -12.15 -25.39
N THR A 301 4.06 -11.61 -26.59
CA THR A 301 5.10 -11.60 -27.63
C THR A 301 5.55 -10.19 -28.03
N GLY A 302 4.83 -9.16 -27.59
CA GLY A 302 5.19 -7.79 -27.90
C GLY A 302 4.10 -6.77 -27.62
N ILE A 303 4.39 -5.52 -27.98
CA ILE A 303 3.55 -4.34 -27.75
C ILE A 303 3.28 -3.66 -29.10
N ARG A 304 2.03 -3.29 -29.36
CA ARG A 304 1.66 -2.40 -30.47
C ARG A 304 1.56 -0.97 -29.95
N ALA A 305 2.40 -0.08 -30.46
CA ALA A 305 2.45 1.30 -30.01
C ALA A 305 2.97 2.22 -31.13
N GLY A 306 2.32 3.37 -31.32
CA GLY A 306 2.67 4.34 -32.36
C GLY A 306 2.52 3.77 -33.78
N GLY A 307 1.51 2.92 -34.00
CA GLY A 307 1.27 2.26 -35.29
C GLY A 307 2.27 1.16 -35.67
N ALA A 308 3.20 0.80 -34.78
CA ALA A 308 4.22 -0.23 -35.02
C ALA A 308 4.13 -1.37 -33.99
N PHE A 309 4.60 -2.56 -34.39
CA PHE A 309 4.77 -3.70 -33.51
C PHE A 309 6.21 -3.77 -32.99
N HIS A 310 6.36 -3.91 -31.68
CA HIS A 310 7.63 -4.03 -30.98
C HIS A 310 7.68 -5.38 -30.27
N GLU A 311 8.63 -6.23 -30.66
CA GLU A 311 8.81 -7.57 -30.10
C GLU A 311 9.55 -7.51 -28.75
N PHE A 312 9.09 -8.27 -27.77
CA PHE A 312 9.66 -8.39 -26.43
C PHE A 312 9.56 -9.84 -25.96
N ASP A 313 10.40 -10.19 -24.98
CA ASP A 313 10.46 -11.55 -24.41
C ASP A 313 9.49 -11.77 -23.24
#